data_AF-A0A084EZF5-F1
#
_entry.id   AF-A0A084EZF5-F1
#
_cell.length_a   1.000
_cell.length_b   1.000
_cell.length_c   1.000
_cell.angle_alpha   90.00
_cell.angle_beta   90.00
_cell.angle_gamma   90.00
#
_symmetry.space_group_name_H-M   'P 1'
#
loop_
_entity.id
_entity.type
_entity.pdbx_description
1 polymer ?
#
loop_
_entity_poly.entity_id
_entity_poly.type
_entity_poly.pdbx_seq_one_letter_code
_entity_poly.pdbx_strand_id
1 'polypeptide(L)' 'MEGKFGRSTEKHQDLEVSLKTAKKEKQIGARVDEDLFYEAQEFALKKRTTLKNVVEEALREYLEKHK' A
#
# COMPACT_ATOMS: atom_id res chain seq x y z
N MET A 1 16.99 14.08 31.83
CA MET A 1 17.42 13.04 30.87
C MET A 1 16.73 13.34 29.55
N GLU A 2 17.39 14.09 28.67
CA GLU A 2 16.91 14.34 27.30
C GLU A 2 17.15 13.09 26.45
N GLY A 3 16.07 12.38 26.12
CA GLY A 3 16.09 11.32 25.12
C GLY A 3 16.30 11.93 23.74
N LYS A 4 17.46 11.67 23.16
CA LYS A 4 17.83 12.10 21.81
C LYS A 4 16.84 11.53 20.79
N PHE A 5 15.96 12.39 20.26
CA PHE A 5 15.22 12.11 19.03
C PHE A 5 16.23 12.07 17.87
N GLY A 6 16.80 10.89 17.64
CA GLY A 6 17.51 10.60 16.40
C GLY A 6 16.52 10.66 15.25
N ARG A 7 16.59 11.73 14.45
CA ARG A 7 16.10 11.76 13.08
C ARG A 7 16.80 10.64 12.31
N SER A 8 16.13 9.51 12.13
CA SER A 8 16.64 8.40 11.31
C SER A 8 15.56 7.98 10.34
N THR A 9 15.88 8.14 9.06
CA THR A 9 15.44 7.34 7.90
C THR A 9 13.93 7.30 7.63
N GLU A 10 13.54 8.00 6.56
CA GLU A 10 12.36 7.75 5.72
C GLU A 10 11.95 6.26 5.79
N LYS A 11 10.88 5.97 6.55
CA LYS A 11 10.37 4.62 6.79
C LYS A 11 9.47 4.19 5.64
N HIS A 12 10.10 3.81 4.54
CA HIS A 12 9.37 3.14 3.46
C HIS A 12 8.92 1.76 3.96
N GLN A 13 7.62 1.49 3.94
CA GLN A 13 7.10 0.13 4.15
C GLN A 13 6.92 -0.52 2.78
N ASP A 14 7.63 -1.62 2.54
CA ASP A 14 7.46 -2.43 1.33
C ASP A 14 6.11 -3.15 1.41
N LEU A 15 5.20 -2.87 0.48
CA LEU A 15 3.90 -3.51 0.37
C LEU A 15 3.91 -4.51 -0.79
N GLU A 16 3.70 -5.79 -0.50
CA GLU A 16 3.58 -6.85 -1.51
C GLU A 16 2.12 -7.18 -1.82
N VAL A 17 1.76 -7.07 -3.08
CA VAL A 17 0.40 -7.30 -3.58
C VAL A 17 0.42 -8.26 -4.76
N SER A 18 -0.52 -9.20 -4.81
CA SER A 18 -0.61 -10.20 -5.88
C SER A 18 -1.79 -9.88 -6.78
N LEU A 19 -1.54 -9.26 -7.93
CA LEU A 19 -2.60 -8.93 -8.89
C LEU A 19 -2.81 -10.10 -9.87
N LYS A 20 -3.98 -10.74 -9.81
CA LYS A 20 -4.39 -11.76 -10.79
C LYS A 20 -4.96 -11.08 -12.04
N THR A 21 -4.21 -11.12 -13.15
CA THR A 21 -4.70 -10.66 -14.46
C THR A 21 -5.19 -11.83 -15.31
N ALA A 22 -5.92 -11.55 -16.40
CA ALA A 22 -6.50 -12.56 -17.29
C ALA A 22 -5.49 -13.54 -17.93
N LYS A 23 -4.19 -13.20 -17.95
CA LYS A 23 -3.15 -14.03 -18.58
C LYS A 23 -2.15 -14.63 -17.59
N LYS A 24 -1.85 -13.97 -16.46
CA LYS A 24 -0.89 -14.43 -15.42
C LYS A 24 -1.16 -13.74 -14.07
N GLU A 25 -0.78 -14.41 -12.98
CA GLU A 25 -0.60 -13.76 -11.67
C GLU A 25 0.72 -12.96 -11.70
N LYS A 26 0.67 -11.69 -11.28
CA LYS A 26 1.85 -10.84 -11.13
C LYS A 26 1.96 -10.41 -9.67
N GLN A 27 3.13 -10.63 -9.08
CA GLN A 27 3.49 -10.02 -7.80
C GLN A 27 4.01 -8.61 -8.06
N ILE A 28 3.46 -7.64 -7.32
CA ILE A 28 3.82 -6.24 -7.37
C ILE A 28 4.29 -5.86 -5.97
N GLY A 29 5.59 -5.58 -5.84
CA GLY A 29 6.13 -4.90 -4.67
C GLY A 29 6.09 -3.39 -4.91
N ALA A 30 5.47 -2.65 -4.00
CA ALA A 30 5.41 -1.20 -4.04
C ALA A 30 6.02 -0.62 -2.76
N ARG A 31 6.93 0.35 -2.92
CA ARG A 31 7.31 1.23 -1.81
C ARG A 31 6.29 2.33 -1.73
N VAL A 32 5.65 2.42 -0.57
CA VAL A 32 4.69 3.48 -0.26
C VAL A 32 5.27 4.34 0.84
N ASP A 33 4.99 5.64 0.70
CA ASP A 33 5.28 6.62 1.73
C ASP A 33 4.53 6.27 3.03
N GLU A 34 5.11 6.62 4.18
CA GLU A 34 4.56 6.30 5.49
C GLU A 34 3.18 6.94 5.72
N ASP A 35 3.00 8.20 5.29
CA ASP A 35 1.72 8.90 5.44
C ASP A 35 0.63 8.19 4.63
N LEU A 36 0.93 7.88 3.36
CA LEU A 36 0.02 7.17 2.47
C LEU A 36 -0.31 5.77 2.99
N PHE A 37 0.65 5.08 3.61
CA PHE A 37 0.42 3.78 4.23
C PHE A 37 -0.60 3.89 5.37
N TYR A 38 -0.45 4.87 6.26
CA TYR A 38 -1.37 5.05 7.38
C TYR A 38 -2.77 5.45 6.90
N GLU A 39 -2.87 6.36 5.92
CA GLU A 39 -4.16 6.72 5.32
C GLU A 39 -4.87 5.51 4.70
N ALA A 40 -4.14 4.70 3.93
CA ALA A 40 -4.67 3.49 3.32
C ALA A 40 -5.07 2.42 4.36
N GLN A 41 -4.33 2.33 5.47
CA GLN A 41 -4.65 1.43 6.58
C GLN A 41 -5.93 1.87 7.32
N GLU A 42 -6.08 3.16 7.62
CA GLU A 42 -7.30 3.70 8.23
C GLU A 42 -8.51 3.48 7.33
N PHE A 43 -8.34 3.65 6.01
CA PHE A 43 -9.38 3.37 5.04
C PHE A 43 -9.77 1.89 5.01
N ALA A 44 -8.79 0.98 5.06
CA ALA A 44 -9.04 -0.46 5.15
C ALA A 44 -9.85 -0.82 6.40
N LEU A 45 -9.50 -0.24 7.56
CA LEU A 45 -10.25 -0.42 8.81
C LEU A 45 -11.69 0.07 8.70
N LYS A 46 -11.92 1.27 8.15
CA LYS A 46 -13.27 1.83 7.93
C LYS A 46 -14.13 0.95 7.03
N LYS A 47 -13.53 0.36 5.99
CA LYS A 47 -14.19 -0.57 5.06
C LYS A 47 -14.28 -2.01 5.56
N ARG A 48 -13.77 -2.33 6.76
CA ARG A 48 -13.67 -3.70 7.30
C ARG A 48 -12.98 -4.66 6.32
N THR A 49 -11.92 -4.19 5.68
CA THR A 49 -11.13 -4.95 4.71
C THR A 49 -9.64 -4.89 5.08
N THR A 50 -8.78 -5.49 4.26
CA THR A 50 -7.32 -5.46 4.47
C THR A 50 -6.68 -4.38 3.59
N LEU A 51 -5.53 -3.87 4.03
CA LEU A 51 -4.73 -2.94 3.24
C LEU A 51 -4.40 -3.52 1.85
N LYS A 52 -4.07 -4.81 1.78
CA LYS A 52 -3.84 -5.53 0.53
C LYS A 52 -5.03 -5.39 -0.42
N ASN A 53 -6.25 -5.64 0.05
CA ASN A 53 -7.46 -5.53 -0.80
C ASN A 53 -7.67 -4.09 -1.28
N VAL A 54 -7.44 -3.10 -0.42
CA VAL A 54 -7.55 -1.67 -0.81
C VAL A 54 -6.59 -1.35 -1.96
N VAL A 55 -5.33 -1.81 -1.87
CA VAL A 55 -4.34 -1.58 -2.92
C VAL A 55 -4.66 -2.36 -4.19
N GLU A 56 -5.15 -3.60 -4.08
CA GLU A 56 -5.62 -4.38 -5.25
C GLU A 56 -6.77 -3.69 -5.98
N GLU A 57 -7.76 -3.17 -5.25
CA GLU A 57 -8.89 -2.42 -5.83
C GLU A 57 -8.41 -1.13 -6.51
N ALA A 58 -7.55 -0.36 -5.85
CA ALA A 58 -7.01 0.88 -6.41
C ALA A 58 -6.19 0.62 -7.69
N LEU A 59 -5.33 -0.41 -7.69
CA LEU A 59 -4.56 -0.82 -8.87
C LEU A 59 -5.48 -1.29 -10.00
N ARG A 60 -6.53 -2.04 -9.68
CA ARG A 60 -7.50 -2.49 -10.69
C ARG A 60 -8.20 -1.28 -11.32
N GLU A 61 -8.73 -0.37 -10.52
CA GLU A 61 -9.43 0.82 -11.01
C GLU A 61 -8.53 1.68 -11.90
N TYR A 62 -7.27 1.88 -11.50
CA TYR A 62 -6.27 2.59 -12.30
C TYR A 62 -6.04 1.93 -13.66
N LEU A 63 -5.82 0.61 -13.70
CA LEU A 63 -5.60 -0.13 -14.94
C LEU A 63 -6.84 -0.16 -15.86
N GLU A 64 -8.04 -0.11 -15.29
CA GLU A 64 -9.28 -0.03 -16.07
C GLU A 64 -9.50 1.36 -16.67
N LYS A 65 -9.17 2.43 -15.94
CA LYS A 65 -9.30 3.82 -16.43
C LYS A 65 -8.28 4.18 -17.53
N HIS A 66 -7.14 3.51 -17.56
CA HIS A 66 -6.04 3.78 -18.50
C HIS A 66 -5.95 2.76 -19.67
N LYS A 67 -7.02 2.01 -19.91
CA LYS A 67 -7.18 1.11 -21.07
C LYS A 67 -7.91 1.78 -22.22
#